data_AF-A0AAN5IDQ3-F1
#
_entry.id   AF-A0AAN5IDQ3-F1
#
_cell.length_a   1.000
_cell.length_b   1.000
_cell.length_c   1.000
_cell.angle_alpha   90.00
_cell.angle_beta   90.00
_cell.angle_gamma   90.00
#
_symmetry.space_group_name_H-M   'P 1'
#
loop_
_entity.id
_entity.type
_entity.pdbx_description
1 polymer ?
#
loop_
_entity_poly.entity_id
_entity_poly.type
_entity_poly.pdbx_seq_one_letter_code
_entity_poly.pdbx_strand_id
1 'polypeptide(L)'
;RSPPSLWSYAVLLANIACIDLAAAIASLLAIIRVVPVSETLAFIYNGPCGFISGFFCNCLVTIDAIVLTHTNFLIAVSFAYRLYVLIHPKIPARRHILCMCLMISVF
;
A
#
# COMPACT_ATOMS: atom_id res chain seq x y z
N ARG A 1 -6.68 -30.00 -0.83
CA ARG A 1 -5.99 -29.39 -1.99
C ARG A 1 -6.27 -27.91 -1.98
N SER A 2 -5.30 -27.10 -1.58
CA SER A 2 -5.40 -25.64 -1.59
C SER A 2 -5.50 -25.18 -3.06
N PRO A 3 -6.50 -24.35 -3.44
CA PRO A 3 -6.65 -23.94 -4.83
C PRO A 3 -5.41 -23.19 -5.33
N PRO A 4 -5.02 -23.35 -6.61
CA PRO A 4 -3.84 -22.71 -7.21
C PRO A 4 -3.87 -21.17 -7.13
N SER A 5 -5.04 -20.57 -6.93
CA SER A 5 -5.18 -19.12 -6.67
C SER A 5 -4.51 -18.66 -5.38
N LEU A 6 -4.30 -19.53 -4.38
CA LEU A 6 -3.61 -19.18 -3.13
C LEU A 6 -2.09 -18.97 -3.33
N TRP A 7 -1.48 -19.63 -4.32
CA TRP A 7 -0.06 -19.50 -4.60
C TRP A 7 0.25 -18.17 -5.30
N SER A 8 -0.50 -17.83 -6.35
CA SER A 8 -0.38 -16.52 -7.01
C SER A 8 -0.66 -15.37 -6.02
N TYR A 9 -1.61 -15.58 -5.11
CA TYR A 9 -1.93 -14.63 -4.05
C TYR A 9 -0.79 -14.47 -3.03
N ALA A 10 -0.14 -15.56 -2.63
CA ALA A 10 1.01 -15.50 -1.71
C ALA A 10 2.20 -14.74 -2.32
N VAL A 11 2.45 -14.90 -3.62
CA VAL A 11 3.49 -14.14 -4.33
C VAL A 11 3.15 -12.65 -4.43
N LEU A 12 1.87 -12.31 -4.65
CA LEU A 12 1.41 -10.91 -4.64
C LEU A 12 1.61 -10.27 -3.26
N LEU A 13 1.21 -10.97 -2.19
CA LEU A 13 1.42 -10.53 -0.81
C LEU A 13 2.91 -10.37 -0.46
N ALA A 14 3.75 -11.28 -0.91
CA ALA A 14 5.19 -11.19 -0.68
C ALA A 14 5.79 -9.95 -1.37
N ASN A 15 5.37 -9.64 -2.60
CA ASN A 15 5.77 -8.41 -3.28
C ASN A 15 5.28 -7.16 -2.56
N ILE A 16 4.02 -7.15 -2.10
CA ILE A 16 3.46 -6.06 -1.28
C ILE A 16 4.31 -5.88 -0.01
N ALA A 17 4.66 -6.97 0.68
CA ALA A 17 5.49 -6.91 1.88
C ALA A 17 6.90 -6.36 1.60
N CYS A 18 7.52 -6.69 0.47
CA CYS A 18 8.80 -6.12 0.06
C CYS A 18 8.69 -4.60 -0.21
N ILE A 19 7.62 -4.18 -0.88
CA ILE A 19 7.36 -2.77 -1.17
C ILE A 19 7.08 -2.00 0.13
N ASP A 20 6.26 -2.55 1.04
CA ASP A 20 5.99 -1.98 2.36
C ASP A 20 7.27 -1.89 3.21
N LEU A 21 8.19 -2.86 3.10
CA LEU A 21 9.48 -2.80 3.78
C LEU A 21 10.33 -1.65 3.23
N ALA A 22 10.36 -1.46 1.91
CA ALA A 22 11.07 -0.34 1.28
C ALA A 22 10.46 1.01 1.68
N ALA A 23 9.12 1.09 1.73
CA ALA A 23 8.39 2.25 2.22
C ALA A 23 8.71 2.53 3.70
N ALA A 24 8.71 1.50 4.56
CA ALA A 24 9.09 1.62 5.96
C ALA A 24 10.53 2.15 6.14
N ILE A 25 11.48 1.71 5.30
CA ILE A 25 12.85 2.25 5.29
C ILE A 25 12.85 3.71 4.86
N ALA A 26 12.10 4.08 3.81
CA ALA A 26 11.96 5.47 3.38
C ALA A 26 11.36 6.36 4.48
N SER A 27 10.33 5.87 5.16
CA SER A 27 9.71 6.50 6.33
C SER A 27 10.69 6.69 7.50
N LEU A 28 11.53 5.68 7.79
CA LEU A 28 12.61 5.78 8.78
C LEU A 28 13.70 6.77 8.37
N LEU A 29 13.97 6.90 7.08
CA LEU A 29 14.90 7.91 6.58
C LEU A 29 14.30 9.32 6.65
N ALA A 30 12.99 9.46 6.52
CA ALA A 30 12.30 10.74 6.54
C ALA A 30 12.02 11.25 7.98
N ILE A 31 11.64 10.36 8.90
CA ILE A 31 11.13 10.65 10.25
C ILE A 31 10.29 11.93 10.25
N ILE A 32 9.12 11.84 9.63
CA ILE A 32 8.26 12.99 9.44
C ILE A 32 7.49 13.31 10.73
N ARG A 33 7.41 14.61 11.04
CA ARG A 33 6.49 15.16 12.04
C ARG A 33 5.53 16.08 11.31
N VAL A 34 4.24 15.79 11.44
CA VAL A 34 3.17 16.64 10.90
C VAL A 34 2.66 17.51 12.04
N VAL A 35 2.81 18.83 11.91
CA VAL A 35 2.31 19.79 12.89
C VAL A 35 1.20 20.62 12.24
N PRO A 36 -0.04 20.59 12.76
CA PRO A 36 -1.10 21.45 12.26
C PRO A 36 -0.83 22.89 12.72
N VAL A 37 -0.71 23.81 11.76
CA VAL A 37 -0.55 25.25 12.00
C VAL A 37 -1.76 25.95 11.39
N SER A 38 -2.78 26.14 12.23
CA SER A 38 -4.08 26.71 11.84
C SER A 38 -4.69 25.99 10.64
N GLU A 39 -4.66 26.58 9.44
CA GLU A 39 -5.22 26.01 8.21
C GLU A 39 -4.17 25.28 7.33
N THR A 40 -2.92 25.18 7.79
CA THR A 40 -1.84 24.55 7.02
C THR A 40 -1.19 23.41 7.78
N LEU A 41 -0.63 22.45 7.04
CA LEU A 41 0.13 21.33 7.59
C LEU A 41 1.63 21.63 7.40
N ALA A 42 2.37 21.72 8.51
CA ALA A 42 3.82 21.83 8.46
C ALA A 42 4.46 20.44 8.55
N PHE A 43 5.22 20.08 7.53
CA PHE A 43 5.99 18.84 7.49
C PHE A 43 7.43 19.10 7.93
N ILE A 44 7.82 18.54 9.09
CA ILE A 44 9.16 18.66 9.65
C ILE A 44 9.85 17.30 9.49
N TYR A 45 10.92 17.25 8.69
CA TYR A 45 11.72 16.05 8.47
C TYR A 45 12.88 16.02 9.46
N ASN A 46 12.84 15.08 10.42
CA ASN A 46 13.91 14.91 11.43
C ASN A 46 14.85 13.74 11.10
N GLY A 47 14.62 13.05 9.98
CA GLY A 47 15.37 11.88 9.61
C GLY A 47 16.67 12.18 8.85
N PRO A 48 17.51 11.16 8.63
CA PRO A 48 18.77 11.28 7.89
C PRO A 48 18.60 11.75 6.44
N CYS A 49 17.38 11.75 5.88
CA CYS A 49 17.08 12.33 4.57
C CYS A 49 17.48 13.82 4.46
N GLY A 50 17.47 14.55 5.57
CA GLY A 50 17.78 15.98 5.62
C GLY A 50 19.24 16.29 5.26
N PHE A 51 20.15 15.32 5.43
CA PHE A 51 21.56 15.47 5.06
C PHE A 51 21.79 15.42 3.54
N ILE A 52 20.85 14.85 2.77
CA ILE A 52 20.96 14.73 1.31
C ILE A 52 20.32 15.94 0.65
N SER A 53 19.02 16.14 0.86
CA SER A 53 18.25 17.27 0.30
C SER A 53 16.82 17.27 0.84
N GLY A 54 16.27 18.46 1.09
CA GLY A 54 14.86 18.63 1.47
C GLY A 54 13.89 18.15 0.39
N PHE A 55 14.25 18.30 -0.90
CA PHE A 55 13.42 17.81 -2.01
C PHE A 55 13.34 16.27 -2.02
N PHE A 56 14.47 15.60 -1.79
CA PHE A 56 14.53 14.15 -1.71
C PHE A 56 13.64 13.62 -0.58
N CYS A 57 13.66 14.27 0.59
CA CYS A 57 12.81 13.86 1.70
C CYS A 57 11.31 14.05 1.42
N ASN A 58 10.95 15.14 0.74
CA ASN A 58 9.56 15.35 0.31
C ASN A 58 9.10 14.29 -0.70
N CYS A 59 9.95 13.93 -1.67
CA CYS A 59 9.67 12.85 -2.62
C CYS A 59 9.50 11.48 -1.94
N LEU A 60 10.34 11.16 -0.95
CA LEU A 60 10.22 9.92 -0.21
C LEU A 60 8.87 9.83 0.51
N VAL A 61 8.44 10.93 1.13
CA VAL A 61 7.17 10.98 1.87
C VAL A 61 5.96 10.90 0.96
N THR A 62 5.98 11.55 -0.21
CA THR A 62 4.88 11.42 -1.16
C THR A 62 4.79 10.02 -1.75
N ILE A 63 5.93 9.40 -2.09
CA ILE A 63 5.98 8.01 -2.57
C ILE A 63 5.47 7.06 -1.49
N ASP A 64 5.93 7.20 -0.24
CA ASP A 64 5.49 6.40 0.89
C ASP A 64 3.97 6.49 1.11
N ALA A 65 3.39 7.69 1.06
CA ALA A 65 1.94 7.89 1.20
C ALA A 65 1.13 7.22 0.08
N ILE A 66 1.58 7.31 -1.18
CA ILE A 66 0.93 6.67 -2.33
C ILE A 66 1.01 5.15 -2.19
N VAL A 67 2.20 4.64 -1.91
CA VAL A 67 2.47 3.20 -1.76
C VAL A 67 1.63 2.62 -0.64
N LEU A 68 1.63 3.25 0.54
CA LEU A 68 0.86 2.80 1.71
C LEU A 68 -0.64 2.72 1.41
N THR A 69 -1.17 3.72 0.70
CA THR A 69 -2.58 3.73 0.29
C THR A 69 -2.86 2.56 -0.64
N HIS A 70 -2.03 2.39 -1.67
CA HIS A 70 -2.18 1.33 -2.66
C HIS A 70 -2.07 -0.08 -2.05
N THR A 71 -1.09 -0.32 -1.16
CA THR A 71 -0.91 -1.62 -0.50
C THR A 71 -2.04 -1.91 0.49
N ASN A 72 -2.52 -0.92 1.23
CA ASN A 72 -3.67 -1.08 2.13
C ASN A 72 -4.95 -1.44 1.36
N PHE A 73 -5.20 -0.82 0.20
CA PHE A 73 -6.31 -1.19 -0.68
C PHE A 73 -6.20 -2.63 -1.20
N LEU A 74 -5.01 -3.03 -1.67
CA LEU A 74 -4.75 -4.40 -2.13
C LEU A 74 -5.01 -5.45 -1.04
N ILE A 75 -4.59 -5.18 0.20
CA ILE A 75 -4.79 -6.07 1.34
C ILE A 75 -6.27 -6.13 1.76
N ALA A 76 -6.98 -5.00 1.74
CA ALA A 76 -8.41 -4.97 2.05
C ALA A 76 -9.23 -5.78 1.03
N VAL A 77 -8.94 -5.57 -0.25
CA VAL A 77 -9.53 -6.30 -1.38
C VAL A 77 -9.28 -7.79 -1.28
N SER A 78 -8.08 -8.20 -0.91
CA SER A 78 -7.75 -9.61 -0.80
C SER A 78 -8.43 -10.32 0.37
N PHE A 79 -8.58 -9.63 1.50
CA PHE A 79 -9.36 -10.12 2.63
C PHE A 79 -10.84 -10.25 2.26
N ALA A 80 -11.41 -9.23 1.60
CA ALA A 80 -12.78 -9.27 1.12
C ALA A 80 -13.02 -10.43 0.13
N TYR A 81 -12.08 -10.67 -0.78
CA TYR A 81 -12.13 -11.82 -1.70
C TYR A 81 -12.14 -13.16 -0.95
N ARG A 82 -11.28 -13.33 0.07
CA ARG A 82 -11.27 -14.55 0.89
C ARG A 82 -12.57 -14.75 1.65
N LEU A 83 -13.11 -13.69 2.25
CA LEU A 83 -14.37 -13.74 2.99
C LEU A 83 -15.55 -14.08 2.05
N TYR A 84 -15.55 -13.49 0.86
CA TYR A 84 -16.57 -13.73 -0.16
C TYR A 84 -16.58 -15.19 -0.64
N VAL A 85 -15.40 -15.75 -0.93
CA VAL A 85 -15.26 -17.17 -1.32
C VAL A 85 -15.70 -18.12 -0.21
N LEU A 86 -15.49 -17.74 1.06
CA LEU A 86 -15.89 -18.55 2.22
C LEU A 86 -17.41 -18.53 2.43
N ILE A 87 -18.08 -17.40 2.18
CA ILE A 87 -19.53 -17.23 2.35
C ILE A 87 -20.32 -17.80 1.16
N HIS A 88 -19.80 -17.67 -0.08
CA HIS A 88 -20.48 -18.12 -1.30
C HIS A 88 -19.59 -19.09 -2.12
N PRO A 89 -19.65 -20.40 -1.86
CA PRO A 89 -18.83 -21.40 -2.56
C PRO A 89 -19.26 -21.66 -4.03
N LYS A 90 -20.37 -21.07 -4.49
CA LYS A 90 -20.88 -21.19 -5.86
C LYS A 90 -20.68 -19.86 -6.59
N ILE A 91 -19.75 -19.85 -7.55
CA ILE A 91 -19.52 -18.80 -8.58
C ILE A 91 -18.53 -17.68 -8.16
N PRO A 92 -17.25 -17.76 -8.58
CA PRO A 92 -16.42 -16.58 -8.74
C PRO A 92 -16.66 -16.01 -10.15
N ALA A 93 -17.48 -14.97 -10.26
CA ALA A 93 -17.63 -14.26 -11.54
C ALA A 93 -16.33 -13.51 -11.84
N ARG A 94 -15.67 -13.82 -12.97
CA ARG A 94 -14.50 -13.10 -13.52
C ARG A 94 -14.61 -11.57 -13.43
N ARG A 95 -15.85 -11.03 -13.47
CA ARG A 95 -16.16 -9.60 -13.34
C ARG A 95 -15.73 -8.97 -12.01
N HIS A 96 -15.80 -9.67 -10.88
CA HIS A 96 -15.37 -9.11 -9.58
C HIS A 96 -13.85 -8.93 -9.51
N ILE A 97 -13.11 -9.93 -10.01
CA ILE A 97 -11.64 -9.88 -10.08
C ILE A 97 -11.20 -8.78 -11.08
N LEU A 98 -11.92 -8.64 -12.20
CA LEU A 98 -11.66 -7.59 -13.19
C LEU A 98 -11.97 -6.19 -12.66
N CYS A 99 -13.07 -5.99 -11.94
CA CYS A 99 -13.40 -4.73 -11.26
C CYS A 99 -12.39 -4.37 -10.17
N MET A 100 -11.91 -5.35 -9.40
CA MET A 100 -10.86 -5.13 -8.40
C MET A 100 -9.54 -4.70 -9.06
N CYS A 101 -9.11 -5.39 -10.13
CA CYS A 101 -7.94 -4.94 -10.91
C CYS A 101 -8.13 -3.55 -11.52
N LEU A 102 -9.32 -3.21 -12.01
CA LEU A 102 -9.63 -1.91 -12.58
C LEU A 102 -9.57 -0.79 -11.53
N MET A 103 -10.11 -1.01 -10.33
CA MET A 103 -10.00 -0.03 -9.24
C MET A 103 -8.55 0.20 -8.80
N ILE A 104 -7.71 -0.85 -8.83
CA ILE A 104 -6.28 -0.76 -8.50
C ILE A 104 -5.49 -0.01 -9.59
N SER A 105 -5.88 -0.12 -10.86
CA SER A 105 -5.18 0.55 -11.97
C SER A 105 -5.52 2.04 -12.16
N VAL A 106 -6.55 2.55 -11.47
CA VAL A 106 -7.06 3.93 -11.62
C VAL A 106 -6.50 4.88 -10.55
N PHE A 107 -5.83 4.35 -9.52
CA PHE A 107 -5.15 5.10 -8.47
C PHE A 107 -3.64 4.82 -8.48
#